data_AF-T1AHP6-F1
#
_entry.id   AF-T1AHP6-F1
#
_cell.length_a   1.000
_cell.length_b   1.000
_cell.length_c   1.000
_cell.angle_alpha   90.00
_cell.angle_beta   90.00
_cell.angle_gamma   90.00
#
_symmetry.space_group_name_H-M   'P 1'
#
loop_
_entity.id
_entity.type
_entity.pdbx_description
1 polymer ?
#
loop_
_entity_poly.entity_id
_entity_poly.type
_entity_poly.pdbx_seq_one_letter_code
_entity_poly.pdbx_strand_id
1 'polypeptide(L)' 'MKVFDMLGSAASLRERLVENTRYFRERMATAGFDIRPGTHPIVPVMIYDAPKAQAMAARLLDEGIYVTGFFYPVVA' A
#
# COMPACT_ATOMS: atom_id res chain seq x y z
N MET A 1 -21.59 -19.44 4.17
CA MET A 1 -21.23 -18.30 5.04
C MET A 1 -21.16 -17.07 4.16
N LYS A 2 -21.97 -16.04 4.43
CA LYS A 2 -22.27 -14.90 3.53
C LYS A 2 -21.03 -14.24 2.87
N VAL A 3 -19.88 -14.23 3.55
CA VAL A 3 -18.63 -13.66 3.01
C VAL A 3 -18.13 -14.40 1.75
N PHE A 4 -18.26 -15.72 1.69
CA PHE A 4 -17.81 -16.48 0.52
C PHE A 4 -18.67 -16.22 -0.70
N ASP A 5 -19.98 -16.01 -0.51
CA ASP A 5 -20.90 -15.64 -1.58
C ASP A 5 -20.54 -14.26 -2.16
N MET A 6 -20.26 -13.29 -1.28
CA MET A 6 -19.80 -11.96 -1.68
C MET A 6 -18.47 -11.99 -2.43
N LEU A 7 -17.50 -12.78 -1.96
CA LEU A 7 -16.21 -12.96 -2.64
C LEU A 7 -16.38 -13.62 -4.01
N GLY A 8 -17.29 -14.60 -4.13
CA GLY A 8 -17.64 -15.25 -5.38
C GLY A 8 -18.11 -14.25 -6.45
N SER A 9 -18.96 -13.28 -6.06
CA SER A 9 -19.50 -12.27 -6.98
C SER A 9 -18.63 -11.03 -7.18
N ALA A 10 -17.47 -10.91 -6.54
CA ALA A 10 -16.68 -9.68 -6.47
C ALA A 10 -15.73 -9.43 -7.67
N ALA A 11 -16.05 -9.89 -8.88
CA ALA A 11 -15.15 -9.78 -10.05
C ALA A 11 -14.74 -8.33 -10.36
N SER A 12 -15.71 -7.41 -10.47
CA SER A 12 -15.45 -6.00 -10.74
C SER A 12 -14.65 -5.30 -9.63
N LEU A 13 -14.82 -5.72 -8.37
CA LEU A 13 -14.02 -5.21 -7.26
C LEU A 13 -12.54 -5.62 -7.37
N ARG A 14 -12.28 -6.84 -7.86
CA ARG A 14 -10.91 -7.32 -8.11
C ARG A 14 -10.26 -6.58 -9.29
N GLU A 15 -11.01 -6.32 -10.36
CA GLU A 15 -10.53 -5.52 -11.48
C GLU A 15 -10.13 -4.11 -11.03
N ARG A 16 -11.02 -3.43 -10.29
CA ARG A 16 -10.72 -2.10 -9.74
C ARG A 16 -9.52 -2.12 -8.79
N LEU A 17 -9.35 -3.18 -7.99
CA LEU A 17 -8.18 -3.34 -7.12
C LEU A 17 -6.88 -3.39 -7.93
N VAL A 18 -6.86 -4.17 -9.01
CA VAL A 18 -5.69 -4.29 -9.90
C VAL A 18 -5.38 -2.97 -10.57
N GLU A 19 -6.39 -2.28 -11.09
CA GLU A 19 -6.24 -0.97 -11.74
C GLU A 19 -5.69 0.10 -10.78
N ASN A 20 -6.28 0.20 -9.59
CA ASN A 20 -5.83 1.14 -8.56
C ASN A 20 -4.39 0.85 -8.12
N THR A 21 -4.06 -0.42 -7.94
CA THR A 21 -2.70 -0.84 -7.54
C THR A 21 -1.68 -0.48 -8.64
N ARG A 22 -2.01 -0.75 -9.91
CA ARG A 22 -1.16 -0.39 -11.05
C ARG A 22 -0.94 1.12 -11.11
N TYR A 23 -2.02 1.90 -11.02
CA TYR A 23 -1.95 3.36 -11.00
C TYR A 23 -1.04 3.86 -9.87
N PHE A 24 -1.25 3.40 -8.63
CA PHE A 24 -0.44 3.82 -7.50
C PHE A 24 1.05 3.51 -7.70
N ARG A 25 1.38 2.29 -8.16
CA ARG A 25 2.77 1.88 -8.44
C ARG A 25 3.43 2.79 -9.47
N GLU A 26 2.76 3.06 -10.58
CA GLU A 26 3.28 3.92 -11.65
C GLU A 26 3.53 5.35 -11.15
N ARG A 27 2.58 5.91 -10.38
CA ARG A 27 2.71 7.28 -9.85
C ARG A 27 3.82 7.38 -8.81
N MET A 28 3.94 6.41 -7.92
CA MET A 28 4.98 6.41 -6.88
C MET A 28 6.38 6.24 -7.48
N ALA A 29 6.55 5.32 -8.44
CA ALA A 29 7.81 5.14 -9.13
C ALA A 29 8.21 6.40 -9.92
N THR A 30 7.25 7.01 -10.64
CA THR A 30 7.47 8.28 -11.37
C THR A 30 7.84 9.42 -10.43
N ALA A 31 7.27 9.45 -9.22
CA ALA A 31 7.61 10.43 -8.19
C ALA A 31 8.96 10.18 -7.49
N GLY A 32 9.67 9.11 -7.86
CA GLY A 32 11.00 8.79 -7.35
C GLY A 32 11.01 7.99 -6.04
N PHE A 33 9.87 7.43 -5.61
CA PHE A 33 9.83 6.54 -4.45
C PHE A 33 10.36 5.15 -4.81
N ASP A 34 11.15 4.58 -3.91
CA ASP A 34 11.53 3.17 -3.99
C ASP A 34 10.38 2.30 -3.50
N ILE A 35 9.90 1.43 -4.40
CA ILE A 35 8.84 0.46 -4.13
C ILE A 35 9.28 -0.91 -4.63
N ARG A 36 8.92 -1.96 -3.89
CA ARG A 36 9.21 -3.33 -4.35
C ARG A 36 8.45 -3.63 -5.65
N PRO A 37 9.13 -4.17 -6.69
CA PRO A 37 8.47 -4.55 -7.93
C PRO A 37 7.45 -5.67 -7.67
N GLY A 38 6.39 -5.71 -8.47
CA GLY A 38 5.37 -6.76 -8.40
C GLY A 38 3.98 -6.27 -8.76
N THR A 39 3.04 -7.22 -8.78
CA THR A 39 1.62 -7.00 -9.12
C THR A 39 0.70 -7.17 -7.91
N HIS A 40 1.27 -7.43 -6.73
CA HIS A 40 0.49 -7.63 -5.51
C HIS A 40 -0.21 -6.32 -5.10
N PRO A 41 -1.46 -6.38 -4.57
CA PRO A 41 -2.22 -5.21 -4.11
C PRO A 41 -1.55 -4.37 -3.00
N ILE A 42 -0.60 -4.96 -2.29
CA ILE A 42 0.20 -4.28 -1.25
C ILE A 42 1.44 -3.68 -1.92
N VAL A 43 1.62 -2.36 -1.75
CA VAL A 43 2.73 -1.60 -2.33
C VAL A 43 3.58 -1.00 -1.20
N PRO A 44 4.66 -1.69 -0.77
CA PRO A 44 5.53 -1.16 0.28
C PRO A 44 6.41 -0.03 -0.28
N VAL A 45 6.38 1.13 0.38
CA VAL A 45 7.25 2.27 0.11
C VAL A 45 8.44 2.21 1.06
N MET A 46 9.64 2.15 0.50
CA MET A 46 10.85 1.86 1.28
C MET A 46 11.48 3.15 1.79
N ILE A 47 11.43 3.37 3.11
CA ILE A 47 12.02 4.54 3.77
C ILE A 47 13.39 4.21 4.42
N TYR A 48 13.63 2.94 4.73
CA TYR A 48 14.88 2.39 5.28
C TYR A 48 15.36 2.98 6.63
N ASP A 49 14.59 3.87 7.24
CA ASP A 49 14.88 4.52 8.52
C ASP A 49 13.58 4.59 9.34
N ALA A 50 13.57 3.92 10.50
CA ALA A 50 12.35 3.76 11.29
C ALA A 50 11.81 5.08 11.86
N PRO A 51 12.63 5.96 12.48
CA PRO A 51 12.16 7.28 12.91
C PRO A 51 11.58 8.12 11.78
N LYS A 52 12.22 8.13 10.60
CA LYS A 52 11.71 8.85 9.42
C LYS A 52 10.38 8.27 8.93
N ALA A 53 10.26 6.94 8.89
CA ALA A 53 9.01 6.28 8.49
C ALA A 53 7.85 6.62 9.44
N GLN A 54 8.11 6.66 10.76
CA GLN A 54 7.11 7.04 11.75
C GLN A 54 6.70 8.51 11.61
N ALA A 55 7.66 9.42 11.43
CA ALA A 55 7.38 10.84 11.22
C ALA A 55 6.59 11.08 9.93
N MET A 56 6.91 10.35 8.86
CA MET A 56 6.16 10.40 7.60
C MET A 56 4.72 9.90 7.79
N ALA A 57 4.51 8.79 8.51
CA ALA A 57 3.17 8.26 8.78
C ALA A 57 2.31 9.23 9.59
N ALA A 58 2.89 9.88 10.61
CA ALA A 58 2.19 10.90 11.40
C ALA A 58 1.76 12.10 10.53
N ARG A 59 2.67 12.61 9.69
CA ARG A 59 2.36 13.73 8.78
C ARG A 59 1.32 13.37 7.72
N LEU A 60 1.34 12.14 7.22
CA LEU A 60 0.31 11.67 6.28
C LEU A 60 -1.05 11.56 6.95
N LEU A 61 -1.10 11.15 8.22
CA LEU A 61 -2.33 11.13 8.99
C LEU A 61 -2.90 12.55 9.18
N ASP A 62 -2.06 13.55 9.42
CA ASP A 62 -2.48 14.96 9.48
C ASP A 62 -3.11 15.43 8.15
N GLU A 63 -2.66 14.88 7.02
CA GLU A 63 -3.22 15.10 5.67
C GLU A 63 -4.44 14.19 5.36
N GLY A 64 -4.92 13.42 6.35
CA GLY A 64 -6.08 12.51 6.20
C GLY A 64 -5.76 11.17 5.53
N ILE A 65 -4.48 10.82 5.37
CA ILE A 65 -4.01 9.58 4.76
C ILE A 65 -3.45 8.67 5.84
N TYR A 66 -4.24 7.65 6.22
CA TYR A 66 -3.79 6.67 7.21
C TYR A 66 -2.83 5.66 6.61
N VAL A 67 -1.58 5.66 7.10
CA VAL A 67 -0.57 4.64 6.82
C VAL A 67 0.16 4.26 8.12
N THR A 68 0.76 3.08 8.15
CA THR A 68 1.60 2.64 9.27
C THR A 68 2.99 2.26 8.76
N GLY A 69 4.03 2.66 9.49
CA GLY A 69 5.38 2.19 9.26
C GLY A 69 5.54 0.76 9.79
N PHE A 70 6.23 -0.10 9.03
CA PHE A 70 6.71 -1.39 9.50
C PHE A 70 8.21 -1.30 9.77
N PHE A 71 8.65 -1.77 10.93
CA PHE A 71 10.05 -1.81 11.36
C PHE A 71 10.30 -3.10 12.17
N TYR A 72 11.56 -3.39 12.49
CA TYR A 72 11.92 -4.55 13.32
C TYR A 72 11.04 -4.59 14.59
N PRO A 73 10.51 -5.76 14.99
CA PRO A 73 10.78 -7.10 14.46
C PRO A 73 9.88 -7.55 13.29
N VAL A 74 9.00 -6.68 12.78
CA VAL A 74 8.01 -7.05 11.74
C VAL A 74 8.65 -7.19 10.36
N VAL A 75 9.71 -6.42 10.10
CA VAL A 75 10.54 -6.50 8.89
C VAL A 75 12.00 -6.69 9.30
N ALA A 76 12.71 -7.51 8.53
CA ALA A 76 14.11 -7.89 8.76
C ALA A 76 15.09 -6.85 8.19
#